data_AF-A0A933N020-F1
#
_entry.id   AF-A0A933N020-F1
#
_cell.length_a   1.000
_cell.length_b   1.000
_cell.length_c   1.000
_cell.angle_alpha   90.00
_cell.angle_beta   90.00
_cell.angle_gamma   90.00
#
_symmetry.space_group_name_H-M   'P 1'
#
loop_
_entity.id
_entity.type
_entity.pdbx_description
1 polymer ?
#
loop_
_entity_poly.entity_id
_entity_poly.type
_entity_poly.pdbx_seq_one_letter_code
_entity_poly.pdbx_strand_id
1 'polypeptide(L)'
;MNLQFTLAARYLMGRKLRSFLTTLAIIFGVMVIFGMGIMLPTMTTAFQQSVLSLSGQVDVTITHKTGEGFSVSALNKVKNVQGISAIAGSISRPVNLPTNFYGRGSTVTALTLTGLDPVAAPTLRDYPIKEG
;
A
#
# COMPACT_ATOMS: atom_id res chain seq x y z
N MET A 1 8.96 -4.19 54.54
CA MET A 1 8.69 -4.47 53.11
C MET A 1 9.75 -5.34 52.44
N ASN A 2 11.03 -5.25 52.81
CA ASN A 2 12.11 -6.02 52.17
C ASN A 2 11.99 -7.55 52.36
N LEU A 3 11.52 -8.01 53.52
CA LEU A 3 11.38 -9.45 53.81
C LEU A 3 10.40 -10.15 52.84
N GLN A 4 9.32 -9.46 52.46
CA GLN A 4 8.31 -10.00 51.54
C GLN A 4 8.87 -10.16 50.11
N PHE A 5 9.64 -9.18 49.64
CA PHE A 5 10.35 -9.28 48.34
C PHE A 5 11.39 -10.41 48.33
N THR A 6 12.15 -10.57 49.42
CA THR A 6 13.15 -11.64 49.53
C THR A 6 12.50 -13.03 49.57
N LEU A 7 11.38 -13.20 50.29
CA LEU A 7 10.63 -14.46 50.25
C LEU A 7 10.06 -14.74 48.85
N ALA A 8 9.43 -13.75 48.21
CA ALA A 8 8.85 -13.90 46.88
C ALA A 8 9.91 -14.30 45.83
N ALA A 9 11.08 -13.66 45.84
CA ALA A 9 12.20 -13.99 44.95
C ALA A 9 12.70 -15.43 45.17
N ARG A 10 12.80 -15.87 46.43
CA ARG A 10 13.20 -17.24 46.77
C ARG A 10 12.17 -18.28 46.34
N TYR A 11 10.88 -17.96 46.48
CA TYR A 11 9.78 -18.79 45.98
C TYR A 11 9.77 -18.92 44.45
N LEU A 12 10.05 -17.83 43.72
CA LEU A 12 10.22 -17.88 42.26
C LEU A 12 11.42 -18.74 41.86
N MET A 13 12.57 -18.59 42.53
CA MET A 13 13.77 -19.39 42.28
C MET A 13 13.60 -20.88 42.63
N GLY A 14 12.71 -21.21 43.57
CA GLY A 14 12.37 -22.58 43.93
C GLY A 14 11.56 -23.32 42.85
N ARG A 15 10.82 -22.60 42.00
CA ARG A 15 9.95 -23.18 40.96
C ARG A 15 10.29 -22.68 39.55
N LYS A 16 11.57 -22.83 39.20
CA LYS A 16 12.22 -22.32 37.98
C LYS A 16 11.41 -22.54 36.71
N LEU A 17 10.91 -23.75 36.48
CA LEU A 17 10.18 -24.09 35.25
C LEU A 17 8.86 -23.31 35.11
N ARG A 18 8.06 -23.25 36.17
CA ARG A 18 6.76 -22.54 36.12
C ARG A 18 6.98 -21.05 35.96
N SER A 19 7.87 -20.47 36.77
CA SER A 19 8.17 -19.04 36.73
C SER A 19 8.68 -18.61 35.36
N PHE A 20 9.56 -19.41 34.75
CA PHE A 20 10.08 -19.16 33.40
C PHE A 20 8.99 -19.23 32.33
N LEU A 21 8.13 -20.26 32.34
CA LEU A 21 7.06 -20.39 31.36
C LEU A 21 6.02 -19.27 31.49
N THR A 22 5.71 -18.83 32.71
CA THR A 22 4.76 -17.72 32.93
C THR A 22 5.31 -16.37 32.50
N THR A 23 6.60 -16.09 32.73
CA THR A 23 7.21 -14.85 32.24
C THR A 23 7.33 -14.86 30.73
N LEU A 24 7.67 -15.99 30.11
CA LEU A 24 7.73 -16.14 28.66
C LEU A 24 6.36 -15.88 28.01
N ALA A 25 5.27 -16.40 28.59
CA ALA A 25 3.92 -16.18 28.11
C ALA A 25 3.53 -14.69 28.11
N ILE A 26 3.86 -13.97 29.19
CA ILE A 26 3.62 -12.52 29.29
C ILE A 26 4.46 -11.77 28.25
N ILE A 27 5.74 -12.12 28.10
CA ILE A 27 6.64 -11.52 27.12
C ILE A 27 6.10 -11.69 25.69
N PHE A 28 5.66 -12.90 25.32
CA PHE A 28 5.05 -13.14 24.01
C PHE A 28 3.76 -12.35 23.83
N GLY A 29 2.87 -12.31 24.83
CA GLY A 29 1.63 -11.54 24.77
C GLY A 29 1.89 -10.05 24.51
N VAL A 30 2.82 -9.45 25.26
CA VAL A 30 3.19 -8.04 25.08
C VAL A 30 3.83 -7.81 23.71
N MET A 31 4.74 -8.68 23.27
CA MET A 31 5.38 -8.55 21.95
C MET A 31 4.37 -8.62 20.80
N VAL A 32 3.38 -9.50 20.85
CA VAL A 32 2.35 -9.61 19.80
C VAL A 32 1.49 -8.35 19.74
N ILE A 33 1.06 -7.82 20.90
CA ILE A 33 0.26 -6.60 20.97
C ILE A 33 1.05 -5.41 20.38
N PHE A 34 2.31 -5.25 20.78
CA PHE A 34 3.17 -4.18 20.24
C PHE A 34 3.49 -4.37 18.76
N GLY A 35 3.79 -5.60 18.34
CA GLY A 35 4.09 -5.92 16.95
C GLY A 35 2.91 -5.61 16.03
N MET A 36 1.71 -6.06 16.39
CA MET A 36 0.49 -5.71 15.65
C MET A 36 0.17 -4.22 15.70
N GLY A 37 0.42 -3.57 16.84
CA GLY A 37 0.24 -2.13 17.02
C GLY A 37 1.13 -1.29 16.10
N ILE A 38 2.31 -1.77 15.72
CA ILE A 38 3.23 -1.10 14.78
C ILE A 38 2.93 -1.52 13.32
N MET A 39 2.54 -2.78 13.11
CA MET A 39 2.28 -3.31 11.78
C MET A 39 1.01 -2.71 11.15
N LEU A 40 -0.07 -2.53 11.91
CA LEU A 40 -1.32 -1.98 11.37
C LEU A 40 -1.18 -0.55 10.82
N PRO A 41 -0.55 0.42 11.53
CA PRO A 41 -0.33 1.77 11.01
C PRO A 41 0.60 1.79 9.79
N THR A 42 1.64 0.94 9.78
CA THR A 42 2.59 0.90 8.65
C THR A 42 1.93 0.30 7.40
N MET A 43 1.14 -0.76 7.54
CA MET A 43 0.37 -1.32 6.43
C MET A 43 -0.68 -0.34 5.89
N THR A 44 -1.40 0.36 6.77
CA THR A 44 -2.38 1.37 6.34
C THR A 44 -1.71 2.56 5.66
N THR A 45 -0.57 3.03 6.17
CA THR A 45 0.20 4.11 5.54
C THR A 45 0.76 3.67 4.19
N ALA A 46 1.34 2.47 4.10
CA ALA A 46 1.86 1.93 2.86
C ALA A 46 0.75 1.70 1.82
N PHE A 47 -0.42 1.26 2.27
CA PHE A 47 -1.59 1.13 1.42
C PHE A 47 -2.09 2.50 0.95
N GLN A 48 -2.19 3.49 1.84
CA GLN A 48 -2.56 4.87 1.47
C GLN A 48 -1.56 5.47 0.48
N GLN A 49 -0.26 5.31 0.69
CA GLN A 49 0.79 5.76 -0.24
C GLN A 49 0.72 5.03 -1.58
N SER A 50 0.43 3.73 -1.57
CA SER A 50 0.21 2.95 -2.80
C SER A 50 -1.04 3.42 -3.54
N VAL A 51 -2.13 3.69 -2.83
CA VAL A 51 -3.37 4.23 -3.42
C VAL A 51 -3.12 5.62 -3.98
N LEU A 52 -2.48 6.52 -3.25
CA LEU A 52 -2.18 7.89 -3.70
C LEU A 52 -1.24 7.91 -4.92
N SER A 53 -0.25 7.00 -4.97
CA SER A 53 0.64 6.89 -6.14
C SER A 53 -0.07 6.28 -7.35
N LEU A 54 -1.01 5.36 -7.14
CA LEU A 54 -1.80 4.74 -8.21
C LEU A 54 -2.95 5.61 -8.71
N SER A 55 -3.55 6.45 -7.87
CA SER A 55 -4.57 7.44 -8.26
C SER A 55 -3.93 8.69 -8.88
N GLY A 56 -2.71 9.03 -8.48
CA GLY A 56 -2.18 10.37 -8.68
C GLY A 56 -2.83 11.36 -7.73
N GLN A 57 -2.32 12.59 -7.68
CA GLN A 57 -2.90 13.68 -6.90
C GLN A 57 -4.18 14.18 -7.59
N VAL A 58 -5.19 13.33 -7.67
CA VAL A 58 -6.46 13.62 -8.32
C VAL A 58 -7.58 13.52 -7.30
N ASP A 59 -8.27 14.63 -7.08
CA ASP A 59 -9.39 14.68 -6.14
C ASP A 59 -10.60 13.86 -6.64
N VAL A 60 -10.72 13.69 -7.97
CA VAL A 60 -11.83 13.00 -8.62
C VAL A 60 -11.31 12.12 -9.75
N THR A 61 -11.65 10.84 -9.72
CA THR A 61 -11.43 9.90 -10.82
C THR A 61 -12.77 9.49 -11.42
N ILE A 62 -12.94 9.70 -12.72
CA ILE A 62 -14.15 9.30 -13.46
C ILE A 62 -13.83 8.04 -14.26
N THR A 63 -14.53 6.94 -13.97
CA THR A 63 -14.38 5.67 -14.69
C THR A 63 -15.68 5.27 -15.36
N HIS A 64 -15.59 4.60 -16.51
CA HIS A 64 -16.76 4.08 -17.19
C HIS A 64 -17.17 2.74 -16.58
N LYS A 65 -18.47 2.55 -16.26
CA LYS A 65 -18.97 1.32 -15.62
C LYS A 65 -18.73 0.06 -16.45
N THR A 66 -18.65 0.18 -17.79
CA THR A 66 -18.39 -0.96 -18.69
C THR A 66 -16.92 -1.10 -19.09
N GLY A 67 -16.02 -0.25 -18.57
CA GLY A 67 -14.59 -0.28 -18.92
C GLY A 67 -14.25 0.22 -20.34
N GLU A 68 -15.23 0.77 -21.06
CA GLU A 68 -15.00 1.42 -22.36
C GLU A 68 -14.29 2.78 -22.21
N GLY A 69 -13.59 3.20 -23.27
CA GLY A 69 -12.91 4.49 -23.32
C GLY A 69 -13.89 5.65 -23.44
N PHE A 70 -13.58 6.78 -22.82
CA PHE A 70 -14.33 8.01 -23.01
C PHE A 70 -13.96 8.66 -24.35
N SER A 71 -14.94 9.32 -25.00
CA SER A 71 -14.65 10.18 -26.15
C SER A 71 -13.89 11.43 -25.71
N VAL A 72 -12.97 11.92 -26.55
CA VAL A 72 -12.19 13.15 -26.30
C VAL A 72 -13.10 14.36 -26.04
N SER A 73 -14.27 14.40 -26.68
CA SER A 73 -15.28 15.44 -26.49
C SER A 73 -15.85 15.50 -25.08
N ALA A 74 -15.88 14.39 -24.34
CA ALA A 74 -16.30 14.39 -22.93
C ALA A 74 -15.30 15.14 -22.05
N LEU A 75 -14.00 14.99 -22.33
CA LEU A 75 -12.93 15.70 -21.62
C LEU A 75 -13.08 17.22 -21.77
N ASN A 76 -13.39 17.68 -22.99
CA ASN A 76 -13.59 19.11 -23.29
C ASN A 76 -14.81 19.71 -22.56
N LYS A 77 -15.87 18.92 -22.34
CA LYS A 77 -17.04 19.38 -21.56
C LYS A 77 -16.69 19.56 -20.08
N VAL A 78 -15.91 18.64 -19.52
CA VAL A 78 -15.49 18.71 -18.10
C VAL A 78 -14.48 19.83 -17.89
N LYS A 79 -13.58 20.09 -18.85
CA LYS A 79 -12.59 21.18 -18.79
C LYS A 79 -13.20 22.57 -18.60
N ASN A 80 -14.43 22.79 -19.05
CA ASN A 80 -15.10 24.08 -18.96
C ASN A 80 -15.80 24.33 -17.61
N VAL A 81 -15.74 23.38 -16.67
CA VAL A 81 -16.31 23.57 -15.33
C VAL A 81 -15.37 24.44 -14.49
N GLN A 82 -15.92 25.52 -13.93
CA GLN A 82 -15.17 26.46 -13.10
C GLN A 82 -14.68 25.77 -11.82
N GLY A 83 -13.37 25.87 -11.53
CA GLY A 83 -12.74 25.28 -10.35
C GLY A 83 -11.83 24.08 -10.62
N ILE A 84 -11.74 23.59 -11.86
CA ILE A 84 -10.85 22.47 -12.21
C ILE A 84 -9.46 22.99 -12.60
N SER A 85 -8.43 22.58 -11.86
CA SER A 85 -7.04 23.00 -12.06
C SER A 85 -6.31 22.19 -13.15
N ALA A 86 -6.50 20.87 -13.17
CA ALA A 86 -5.86 19.97 -14.15
C ALA A 86 -6.78 18.80 -14.50
N ILE A 87 -6.74 18.37 -15.76
CA ILE A 87 -7.47 17.20 -16.26
C ILE A 87 -6.58 16.45 -17.24
N ALA A 88 -6.46 15.14 -17.08
CA ALA A 88 -5.90 14.25 -18.09
C ALA A 88 -6.75 12.99 -18.24
N GLY A 89 -6.81 12.48 -19.47
CA GLY A 89 -7.36 11.15 -19.73
C GLY A 89 -6.30 10.08 -19.54
N SER A 90 -6.68 8.96 -18.92
CA SER A 90 -5.83 7.77 -18.85
C SER A 90 -6.66 6.53 -19.19
N ILE A 91 -6.06 5.59 -19.91
CA ILE A 91 -6.68 4.29 -20.22
C ILE A 91 -5.75 3.22 -19.68
N SER A 92 -6.22 2.43 -18.72
CA SER A 92 -5.46 1.31 -18.15
C SER A 92 -6.11 -0.02 -18.51
N ARG A 93 -5.33 -0.95 -19.07
CA ARG A 93 -5.81 -2.29 -19.45
C ARG A 93 -4.82 -3.36 -18.99
N PRO A 94 -5.28 -4.39 -18.25
CA PRO A 94 -4.45 -5.56 -18.01
C PRO A 94 -4.30 -6.35 -19.31
N VAL A 95 -3.06 -6.64 -19.68
CA VAL A 95 -2.70 -7.47 -20.83
C VAL A 95 -1.96 -8.67 -20.28
N ASN A 96 -2.49 -9.86 -20.57
CA ASN A 96 -1.81 -11.10 -20.24
C ASN A 96 -0.69 -11.32 -21.24
N LEU A 97 0.50 -11.65 -20.73
CA LEU A 97 1.65 -11.91 -21.58
C LEU A 97 1.71 -13.40 -21.91
N PRO A 98 2.07 -13.77 -23.15
CA PRO A 98 2.36 -15.14 -23.50
C PRO A 98 3.46 -15.72 -22.61
N THR A 99 3.42 -17.03 -22.39
CA THR A 99 4.49 -17.73 -21.67
C THR A 99 5.83 -17.52 -22.40
N ASN A 100 6.90 -17.22 -21.65
CA ASN A 100 8.24 -16.91 -22.15
C ASN A 100 8.40 -15.58 -22.94
N PHE A 101 7.50 -14.60 -22.83
CA PHE A 101 7.66 -13.31 -23.53
C PHE A 101 8.99 -12.59 -23.24
N TYR A 102 9.52 -12.69 -22.01
CA TYR A 102 10.82 -12.15 -21.61
C TYR A 102 11.94 -13.20 -21.49
N GLY A 103 11.75 -14.40 -22.09
CA GLY A 103 12.71 -15.51 -22.03
C GLY A 103 12.43 -16.54 -20.91
N ARG A 104 13.20 -17.63 -20.91
CA ARG A 104 13.08 -18.74 -19.95
C ARG A 104 13.42 -18.23 -18.53
N GLY A 105 12.41 -18.10 -17.67
CA GLY A 105 12.57 -17.72 -16.27
C GLY A 105 11.78 -16.48 -15.82
N SER A 106 11.09 -15.78 -16.74
CA SER A 106 10.21 -14.67 -16.36
C SER A 106 8.91 -15.18 -15.73
N THR A 107 8.69 -14.85 -14.46
CA THR A 107 7.44 -15.09 -13.72
C THR A 107 6.37 -14.04 -14.00
N VAL A 108 6.66 -13.05 -14.86
CA VAL A 108 5.72 -11.99 -15.23
C VAL A 108 4.69 -12.54 -16.22
N THR A 109 3.47 -12.73 -15.75
CA THR A 109 2.35 -13.30 -16.52
C THR A 109 1.34 -12.24 -16.99
N ALA A 110 1.32 -11.06 -16.35
CA ALA A 110 0.42 -9.97 -16.69
C ALA A 110 1.12 -8.61 -16.53
N LEU A 111 0.84 -7.71 -17.48
CA LEU A 111 1.25 -6.30 -17.41
C LEU A 111 0.00 -5.42 -17.41
N THR A 112 0.05 -4.32 -16.68
CA THR A 112 -0.99 -3.28 -16.77
C THR A 112 -0.49 -2.20 -17.71
N LEU A 113 -1.05 -2.14 -18.92
CA LEU A 113 -0.72 -1.12 -19.90
C LEU A 113 -1.55 0.13 -19.61
N THR A 114 -0.89 1.24 -19.25
CA THR A 114 -1.57 2.52 -19.01
C THR A 114 -1.17 3.53 -20.08
N GLY A 115 -2.11 3.86 -20.97
CA GLY A 115 -1.98 4.97 -21.91
C GLY A 115 -2.30 6.30 -21.22
N LEU A 116 -1.42 7.27 -21.39
CA LEU A 116 -1.50 8.60 -20.78
C LEU A 116 -1.15 9.67 -21.82
N ASP A 117 -1.70 10.87 -21.66
CA ASP A 117 -1.28 12.05 -22.44
C ASP A 117 0.03 12.60 -21.86
N PRO A 118 1.15 12.59 -22.60
CA PRO A 118 2.46 12.99 -22.07
C PRO A 118 2.54 14.48 -21.69
N VAL A 119 1.65 15.34 -22.19
CA VAL A 119 1.65 16.77 -21.87
C VAL A 119 0.81 17.05 -20.62
N ALA A 120 -0.33 16.40 -20.49
CA ALA A 120 -1.27 16.63 -19.38
C ALA A 120 -1.02 15.72 -18.16
N ALA A 121 -0.46 14.51 -18.34
CA ALA A 121 -0.25 13.56 -17.26
C ALA A 121 0.74 14.03 -16.18
N PRO A 122 1.85 14.72 -16.51
CA PRO A 122 2.77 15.28 -15.49
C PRO A 122 2.12 16.33 -14.58
N THR A 123 0.98 16.91 -15.01
CA THR A 123 0.24 17.88 -14.21
C THR A 123 -0.62 17.24 -13.11
N LEU A 124 -0.94 15.94 -13.23
CA LEU A 124 -1.71 15.19 -12.22
C LEU A 124 -0.87 14.16 -11.45
N ARG A 125 0.27 13.75 -12.01
CA ARG A 125 1.17 12.76 -11.43
C ARG A 125 2.62 13.17 -11.64
N ASP A 126 3.41 13.04 -10.59
CA ASP A 126 4.84 13.27 -10.67
C ASP A 126 5.50 12.04 -11.32
N TYR A 127 6.14 12.26 -12.47
CA TYR A 127 6.87 11.23 -13.20
C TYR A 127 8.36 11.59 -13.18
N PRO A 128 9.14 11.08 -12.20
CA PRO A 128 10.57 11.28 -12.21
C PRO A 128 11.17 10.53 -13.40
N ILE A 129 11.61 11.28 -14.42
CA ILE A 129 12.28 10.73 -15.60
C ILE A 129 13.60 10.14 -15.13
N LYS A 130 13.72 8.81 -15.17
CA LYS A 130 14.92 8.12 -14.72
C LYS A 130 15.95 7.99 -15.83
N GLU A 131 15.51 7.74 -17.06
CA GLU A 131 16.31 7.69 -18.30
C GLU A 131 15.41 8.10 -19.48
N GLY A 132 15.99 8.79 -20.48
CA GLY A 132 15.32 9.31 -21.66
C GLY A 132 16.03 8.90 -22.93
#